data_AF-A0A398BHJ8-F1
#
_entry.id   AF-A0A398BHJ8-F1
#
_cell.length_a   1.000
_cell.length_b   1.000
_cell.length_c   1.000
_cell.angle_alpha   90.00
_cell.angle_beta   90.00
_cell.angle_gamma   90.00
#
_symmetry.space_group_name_H-M   'P 1'
#
loop_
_entity.id
_entity.type
_entity.pdbx_description
1 polymer ?
#
loop_
_entity_poly.entity_id
_entity_poly.type
_entity_poly.pdbx_seq_one_letter_code
_entity_poly.pdbx_strand_id
1 'polypeptide(L)'
;MLPAPPEHSLRDLTQEQAENWVTIGRLLFELEAHSRGDASGRPWQDVLRDKLTELGAPISAGHLYKVRRAYAFLHAHAPGDFVQGEAEAPKISSVEVAERLYRIDVQEGLKALADAVGPTPVPYVDLKKRYDKALENRPEMKSPRQVAWETRRKSSGSPKAPDDVAAEAPEQPRDNASGQDETSGPPQALQKKVSTLFHQAWKAGWDAATAQREPELDDLRNKVREYQEEIKILASKVRELRGYAHDFDEDS
;
A
#
# COMPACT_ATOMS: atom_id res chain seq x y z
N MET A 1 -10.57 26.45 -19.49
CA MET A 1 -10.28 26.93 -18.12
C MET A 1 -9.25 26.00 -17.53
N LEU A 2 -8.08 26.51 -17.12
CA LEU A 2 -7.14 25.72 -16.33
C LEU A 2 -7.74 25.56 -14.92
N PRO A 3 -7.64 24.38 -14.29
CA PRO A 3 -8.06 24.21 -12.90
C PRO A 3 -7.30 25.21 -12.01
N ALA A 4 -7.97 25.72 -10.98
CA ALA A 4 -7.32 26.57 -9.98
C ALA A 4 -6.09 25.85 -9.39
N PRO A 5 -5.03 26.57 -8.99
CA PRO A 5 -3.86 25.94 -8.40
C PRO A 5 -4.28 25.13 -7.17
N PRO A 6 -3.73 23.91 -6.96
CA PRO A 6 -4.08 23.07 -5.80
C PRO A 6 -3.78 23.75 -4.45
N GLU A 7 -2.92 24.77 -4.46
CA GLU A 7 -2.65 25.64 -3.32
C GLU A 7 -3.89 26.40 -2.82
N HIS A 8 -4.85 26.71 -3.71
CA HIS A 8 -6.14 27.29 -3.33
C HIS A 8 -6.97 26.27 -2.55
N SER A 9 -7.03 25.03 -3.03
CA SER A 9 -7.71 23.93 -2.34
C SER A 9 -7.16 23.66 -0.94
N LEU A 10 -5.85 23.88 -0.72
CA LEU A 10 -5.24 23.80 0.61
C LEU A 10 -5.65 24.96 1.52
N ARG A 11 -5.76 26.17 0.98
CA ARG A 11 -6.21 27.36 1.75
C ARG A 11 -7.67 27.26 2.16
N ASP A 12 -8.50 26.77 1.24
CA ASP A 12 -9.95 26.67 1.39
C ASP A 12 -10.39 25.39 2.13
N LEU A 13 -9.44 24.53 2.54
CA LEU A 13 -9.71 23.32 3.30
C LEU A 13 -10.44 23.66 4.62
N THR A 14 -11.64 23.12 4.79
CA THR A 14 -12.46 23.31 5.99
C THR A 14 -12.16 22.24 7.06
N GLN A 15 -12.59 22.51 8.29
CA GLN A 15 -12.47 21.54 9.40
C GLN A 15 -13.20 20.22 9.08
N GLU A 16 -14.41 20.29 8.53
CA GLU A 16 -15.19 19.10 8.13
C GLU A 16 -14.45 18.28 7.07
N GLN A 17 -13.84 18.94 6.09
CA GLN A 17 -13.05 18.27 5.05
C GLN A 17 -11.76 17.65 5.60
N ALA A 18 -11.18 18.25 6.64
CA ALA A 18 -9.96 17.77 7.30
C ALA A 18 -10.16 16.45 8.06
N GLU A 19 -11.40 16.03 8.30
CA GLU A 19 -11.72 14.72 8.90
C GLU A 19 -11.90 13.62 7.84
N ASN A 20 -12.09 13.99 6.57
CA ASN A 20 -12.28 13.04 5.47
C ASN A 20 -10.94 12.66 4.81
N TRP A 21 -10.48 11.45 5.08
CA TRP A 21 -9.20 10.97 4.55
C TRP A 21 -9.14 10.93 3.01
N VAL A 22 -10.26 10.75 2.30
CA VAL A 22 -10.30 10.78 0.84
C VAL A 22 -10.04 12.20 0.34
N THR A 23 -10.62 13.20 1.00
CA THR A 23 -10.36 14.63 0.69
C THR A 23 -8.91 14.99 0.95
N ILE A 24 -8.35 14.58 2.09
CA ILE A 24 -6.93 14.78 2.43
C ILE A 24 -6.03 14.10 1.40
N GLY A 25 -6.34 12.85 1.04
CA GLY A 25 -5.59 12.07 0.06
C GLY A 25 -5.61 12.70 -1.33
N ARG A 26 -6.77 13.17 -1.78
CA ARG A 26 -6.95 13.92 -3.04
C ARG A 26 -6.10 15.18 -3.06
N LEU A 27 -6.24 16.01 -2.02
CA LEU A 27 -5.50 17.26 -1.93
C LEU A 27 -3.99 17.01 -1.97
N LEU A 28 -3.49 16.03 -1.21
CA LEU A 28 -2.08 15.68 -1.24
C LEU A 28 -1.63 15.17 -2.61
N PHE A 29 -2.43 14.33 -3.26
CA PHE A 29 -2.15 13.80 -4.60
C PHE A 29 -2.07 14.92 -5.64
N GLU A 30 -3.01 15.87 -5.60
CA GLU A 30 -3.03 17.04 -6.49
C GLU A 30 -1.82 17.96 -6.25
N LEU A 31 -1.48 18.25 -4.98
CA LEU A 31 -0.31 19.05 -4.63
C LEU A 31 0.99 18.39 -5.14
N GLU A 32 1.17 17.10 -4.89
CA GLU A 32 2.35 16.34 -5.32
C GLU A 32 2.44 16.18 -6.85
N ALA A 33 1.32 16.23 -7.57
CA ALA A 33 1.31 16.22 -9.03
C ALA A 33 1.85 17.52 -9.64
N HIS A 34 1.71 18.65 -8.93
CA HIS A 34 2.18 19.95 -9.40
C HIS A 34 3.65 20.22 -9.04
N SER A 35 4.09 19.84 -7.83
CA SER A 35 5.47 20.04 -7.39
C SER A 35 5.86 19.11 -6.24
N ARG A 36 7.16 19.05 -5.93
CA ARG A 36 7.67 18.28 -4.77
C ARG A 36 7.39 18.94 -3.41
N GLY A 37 7.07 20.23 -3.40
CA GLY A 37 6.89 21.02 -2.19
C GLY A 37 6.34 22.41 -2.49
N ASP A 38 6.07 23.17 -1.44
CA ASP A 38 5.56 24.54 -1.53
C ASP A 38 6.59 25.52 -2.12
N ALA A 39 6.17 26.77 -2.30
CA ALA A 39 7.04 27.85 -2.77
C ALA A 39 8.26 28.10 -1.87
N SER A 40 8.23 27.64 -0.62
CA SER A 40 9.34 27.74 0.35
C SER A 40 10.25 26.50 0.33
N GLY A 41 9.95 25.50 -0.50
CA GLY A 41 10.67 24.23 -0.59
C GLY A 41 10.29 23.20 0.48
N ARG A 42 9.25 23.44 1.28
CA ARG A 42 8.76 22.50 2.28
C ARG A 42 7.98 21.36 1.61
N PRO A 43 8.17 20.10 2.01
CA PRO A 43 7.38 18.99 1.49
C PRO A 43 5.88 19.20 1.73
N TRP A 44 5.05 18.93 0.72
CA TRP A 44 3.60 19.11 0.83
C TRP A 44 2.98 18.33 2.00
N GLN A 45 3.56 17.17 2.35
CA GLN A 45 3.12 16.35 3.47
C GLN A 45 3.25 17.09 4.82
N ASP A 46 4.31 17.87 5.00
CA ASP A 46 4.51 18.65 6.22
C ASP A 46 3.59 19.87 6.24
N VAL A 47 3.47 20.57 5.12
CA VAL A 47 2.58 21.73 4.99
C VAL A 47 1.12 21.34 5.24
N LEU A 48 0.67 20.22 4.66
CA LEU A 48 -0.68 19.70 4.87
C LEU A 48 -0.90 19.27 6.33
N ARG A 49 0.08 18.64 6.96
CA ARG A 49 -0.03 18.25 8.38
C ARG A 49 -0.17 19.46 9.30
N ASP A 50 0.57 20.53 9.04
CA ASP A 50 0.46 21.77 9.80
C ASP A 50 -0.95 22.37 9.63
N LYS A 51 -1.44 22.44 8.39
CA LYS A 51 -2.81 22.91 8.09
C LYS A 51 -3.89 22.06 8.78
N LEU A 52 -3.76 20.74 8.76
CA LEU A 52 -4.69 19.84 9.46
C LEU A 52 -4.65 20.04 10.99
N THR A 53 -3.48 20.40 11.54
CA THR A 53 -3.33 20.74 12.95
C THR A 53 -4.03 22.05 13.28
N GLU A 54 -3.89 23.07 12.45
CA GLU A 54 -4.61 24.36 12.58
C GLU A 54 -6.14 24.18 12.54
N LEU A 55 -6.62 23.23 11.73
CA LEU A 55 -8.04 22.90 11.61
C LEU A 55 -8.57 21.99 12.73
N GLY A 56 -7.75 21.60 13.71
CA GLY A 56 -8.16 20.75 14.82
C GLY A 56 -8.27 19.26 14.49
N ALA A 57 -7.74 18.81 13.34
CA ALA A 57 -7.72 17.42 12.90
C ALA A 57 -6.27 16.89 12.77
N PRO A 58 -5.47 16.87 13.85
CA PRO A 58 -4.06 16.50 13.77
C PRO A 58 -3.88 15.05 13.34
N ILE A 59 -3.00 14.83 12.36
CA ILE A 59 -2.69 13.52 11.81
C ILE A 59 -1.20 13.18 12.02
N SER A 60 -0.92 11.94 12.41
CA SER A 60 0.48 11.48 12.48
C SER A 60 1.07 11.32 11.08
N ALA A 61 2.39 11.53 10.93
CA ALA A 61 3.08 11.31 9.65
C ALA A 61 2.86 9.88 9.10
N GLY A 62 2.84 8.87 9.98
CA GLY A 62 2.56 7.49 9.60
C GLY A 62 1.13 7.27 9.09
N HIS A 63 0.14 7.99 9.65
CA HIS A 63 -1.23 7.91 9.15
C HIS A 63 -1.38 8.65 7.81
N LEU A 64 -0.73 9.82 7.65
CA LEU A 64 -0.72 10.54 6.37
C LEU A 64 -0.09 9.71 5.24
N TYR A 65 0.97 8.95 5.53
CA TYR A 65 1.54 8.01 4.56
C TYR A 65 0.53 6.92 4.13
N LYS A 66 -0.28 6.41 5.06
CA LYS A 66 -1.36 5.47 4.73
C LYS A 66 -2.41 6.14 3.84
N VAL A 67 -2.84 7.35 4.19
CA VAL A 67 -3.81 8.14 3.41
C VAL A 67 -3.31 8.33 1.99
N ARG A 68 -2.07 8.79 1.82
CA ARG A 68 -1.41 8.97 0.52
C ARG A 68 -1.44 7.70 -0.32
N ARG A 69 -1.01 6.57 0.27
CA ARG A 69 -0.94 5.28 -0.44
C ARG A 69 -2.33 4.72 -0.79
N ALA A 70 -3.25 4.74 0.16
CA ALA A 70 -4.60 4.24 -0.04
C ALA A 70 -5.35 5.07 -1.08
N TYR A 71 -5.20 6.40 -1.05
CA TYR A 71 -5.80 7.28 -2.04
C TYR A 71 -5.22 7.04 -3.43
N ALA A 72 -3.89 6.89 -3.57
CA ALA A 72 -3.28 6.58 -4.87
C ALA A 72 -3.83 5.28 -5.48
N PHE A 73 -4.00 4.23 -4.66
CA PHE A 73 -4.60 2.97 -5.11
C PHE A 73 -6.08 3.15 -5.50
N LEU A 74 -6.84 3.86 -4.68
CA LEU A 74 -8.25 4.18 -4.96
C LEU A 74 -8.38 4.99 -6.26
N HIS A 75 -7.61 6.06 -6.42
CA HIS A 75 -7.63 6.89 -7.62
C HIS A 75 -7.29 6.11 -8.90
N ALA A 76 -6.35 5.15 -8.82
CA ALA A 76 -5.93 4.37 -9.98
C ALA A 76 -6.90 3.25 -10.36
N HIS A 77 -7.68 2.73 -9.41
CA HIS A 77 -8.42 1.47 -9.59
C HIS A 77 -9.89 1.51 -9.16
N ALA A 78 -10.37 2.64 -8.65
CA ALA A 78 -11.77 2.77 -8.28
C ALA A 78 -12.68 2.45 -9.48
N PRO A 79 -13.80 1.74 -9.24
CA PRO A 79 -14.86 1.58 -10.23
C PRO A 79 -15.33 2.95 -10.77
N GLY A 80 -15.72 3.02 -12.04
CA GLY A 80 -16.11 4.28 -12.69
C GLY A 80 -17.37 4.95 -12.11
N ASP A 81 -18.16 4.19 -11.35
CA ASP A 81 -19.34 4.62 -10.58
C ASP A 81 -19.00 5.14 -9.17
N PHE A 82 -17.73 5.06 -8.74
CA PHE A 82 -17.30 5.66 -7.48
C PHE A 82 -17.26 7.18 -7.60
N VAL A 83 -18.27 7.85 -7.04
CA VAL A 83 -18.30 9.31 -6.93
C VAL A 83 -17.46 9.74 -5.72
N GLN A 84 -16.29 10.32 -5.98
CA GLN A 84 -15.44 10.89 -4.93
C GLN A 84 -16.18 11.99 -4.15
N GLY A 85 -16.52 11.72 -2.89
CA GLY A 85 -17.12 12.70 -1.99
C GLY A 85 -18.59 12.47 -1.63
N GLU A 86 -19.21 11.36 -2.07
CA GLU A 86 -20.53 10.93 -1.56
C GLU A 86 -20.46 10.22 -0.18
N ALA A 87 -21.64 10.04 0.42
CA ALA A 87 -21.99 10.16 1.85
C ALA A 87 -21.19 9.36 2.92
N GLU A 88 -20.31 8.42 2.55
CA GLU A 88 -19.42 7.80 3.55
C GLU A 88 -18.12 7.36 2.89
N ALA A 89 -17.00 7.97 3.31
CA ALA A 89 -15.69 7.57 2.83
C ALA A 89 -15.41 6.10 3.21
N PRO A 90 -14.94 5.25 2.27
CA PRO A 90 -14.62 3.87 2.59
C PRO A 90 -13.56 3.82 3.69
N LYS A 91 -13.63 2.82 4.57
CA LYS A 91 -12.59 2.66 5.60
C LYS A 91 -11.24 2.45 4.94
N ILE A 92 -10.25 3.27 5.31
CA ILE A 92 -8.88 3.17 4.78
C ILE A 92 -8.31 1.75 4.89
N SER A 93 -8.61 1.04 5.97
CA SER A 93 -8.17 -0.35 6.18
C SER A 93 -8.77 -1.34 5.19
N SER A 94 -9.99 -1.10 4.70
CA SER A 94 -10.60 -1.92 3.64
C SER A 94 -9.88 -1.73 2.31
N VAL A 95 -9.55 -0.48 1.97
CA VAL A 95 -8.75 -0.16 0.76
C VAL A 95 -7.35 -0.76 0.85
N GLU A 96 -6.69 -0.69 2.02
CA GLU A 96 -5.38 -1.33 2.23
C GLU A 96 -5.42 -2.85 2.05
N VAL A 97 -6.51 -3.52 2.47
CA VAL A 97 -6.66 -4.97 2.26
C VAL A 97 -6.89 -5.28 0.79
N ALA A 98 -7.72 -4.51 0.10
CA ALA A 98 -7.92 -4.66 -1.35
C ALA A 98 -6.61 -4.49 -2.12
N GLU A 99 -5.80 -3.49 -1.78
CA GLU A 99 -4.47 -3.29 -2.39
C GLU A 99 -3.52 -4.47 -2.13
N ARG A 100 -3.51 -5.02 -0.91
CA ARG A 100 -2.69 -6.20 -0.60
C ARG A 100 -3.16 -7.43 -1.36
N LEU A 101 -4.47 -7.62 -1.47
CA LEU A 101 -5.06 -8.70 -2.25
C LEU A 101 -4.72 -8.53 -3.73
N TYR A 102 -4.79 -7.31 -4.27
CA TYR A 102 -4.40 -6.98 -5.65
C TYR A 102 -2.96 -7.40 -5.99
N ARG A 103 -2.02 -7.22 -5.04
CA ARG A 103 -0.62 -7.66 -5.21
C ARG A 103 -0.45 -9.18 -5.27
N ILE A 104 -1.41 -9.92 -4.71
CA ILE A 104 -1.42 -11.39 -4.75
C ILE A 104 -2.19 -11.83 -5.99
N ASP A 105 -3.44 -11.38 -6.11
CA ASP A 105 -4.36 -11.68 -7.20
C ASP A 105 -5.08 -10.39 -7.62
N VAL A 106 -4.74 -9.93 -8.82
CA VAL A 106 -5.25 -8.67 -9.40
C VAL A 106 -6.77 -8.66 -9.44
N GLN A 107 -7.42 -9.75 -9.86
CA GLN A 107 -8.87 -9.79 -10.05
C GLN A 107 -9.58 -9.78 -8.70
N GLU A 108 -9.11 -10.59 -7.75
CA GLU A 108 -9.66 -10.59 -6.39
C GLU A 108 -9.43 -9.25 -5.67
N GLY A 109 -8.30 -8.58 -5.94
CA GLY A 109 -8.00 -7.26 -5.40
C GLY A 109 -8.94 -6.18 -5.93
N LEU A 110 -9.19 -6.14 -7.24
CA LEU A 110 -10.14 -5.21 -7.85
C LEU A 110 -11.57 -5.46 -7.36
N LYS A 111 -11.97 -6.73 -7.24
CA LYS A 111 -13.26 -7.11 -6.67
C LYS A 111 -13.39 -6.67 -5.21
N ALA A 112 -12.35 -6.87 -4.40
CA ALA A 112 -12.33 -6.41 -3.02
C ALA A 112 -12.38 -4.88 -2.91
N LEU A 113 -11.78 -4.15 -3.85
CA LEU A 113 -11.89 -2.69 -3.91
C LEU A 113 -13.32 -2.27 -4.22
N ALA A 114 -13.94 -2.85 -5.26
CA ALA A 114 -15.34 -2.58 -5.60
C ALA A 114 -16.28 -2.86 -4.42
N ASP A 115 -16.10 -4.00 -3.75
CA ASP A 115 -16.86 -4.37 -2.55
C ASP A 115 -16.61 -3.42 -1.36
N ALA A 116 -15.44 -2.78 -1.29
CA ALA A 116 -15.11 -1.83 -0.22
C ALA A 116 -15.70 -0.44 -0.45
N VAL A 117 -15.94 -0.05 -1.71
CA VAL A 117 -16.40 1.30 -2.08
C VAL A 117 -17.84 1.34 -2.59
N GLY A 118 -18.45 0.17 -2.81
CA GLY A 118 -19.82 0.07 -3.31
C GLY A 118 -20.88 0.55 -2.31
N PRO A 119 -22.15 0.62 -2.75
CA PRO A 119 -23.27 1.15 -1.96
C PRO A 119 -23.57 0.34 -0.70
N THR A 120 -23.12 -0.92 -0.64
CA THR A 120 -23.17 -1.76 0.56
C THR A 120 -21.77 -2.29 0.84
N PRO A 121 -20.93 -1.50 1.56
CA PRO A 121 -19.53 -1.86 1.77
C PRO A 121 -19.40 -3.18 2.54
N VAL A 122 -18.59 -4.09 1.99
CA VAL A 122 -18.27 -5.34 2.69
C VAL A 122 -17.43 -5.03 3.93
N PRO A 123 -17.76 -5.62 5.10
CA PRO A 123 -16.99 -5.41 6.31
C PRO A 123 -15.52 -5.79 6.14
N TYR A 124 -14.63 -5.00 6.75
CA TYR A 124 -13.18 -5.23 6.75
C TYR A 124 -12.80 -6.68 7.11
N VAL A 125 -13.51 -7.29 8.06
CA VAL A 125 -13.23 -8.66 8.53
C VAL A 125 -13.38 -9.67 7.38
N ASP A 126 -14.37 -9.49 6.51
CA ASP A 126 -14.63 -10.41 5.41
C ASP A 126 -13.67 -10.18 4.25
N LEU A 127 -13.31 -8.93 3.96
CA LEU A 127 -12.21 -8.62 3.02
C LEU A 127 -10.89 -9.24 3.50
N LYS A 128 -10.61 -9.15 4.80
CA LYS A 128 -9.42 -9.77 5.40
C LYS A 128 -9.43 -11.30 5.26
N LYS A 129 -10.57 -11.97 5.45
CA LYS A 129 -10.68 -13.42 5.21
C LYS A 129 -10.31 -13.80 3.78
N ARG A 130 -10.75 -13.00 2.79
CA ARG A 130 -10.36 -13.22 1.38
C ARG A 130 -8.85 -13.09 1.19
N TYR A 131 -8.24 -12.07 1.78
CA TYR A 131 -6.79 -11.88 1.77
C TYR A 131 -6.04 -13.04 2.43
N ASP A 132 -6.47 -13.47 3.62
CA ASP A 132 -5.84 -14.59 4.32
C ASP A 132 -5.94 -15.89 3.49
N LYS A 133 -7.11 -16.15 2.89
CA LYS A 133 -7.32 -17.30 1.99
C LYS A 133 -6.44 -17.23 0.72
N ALA A 134 -6.29 -16.04 0.14
CA ALA A 134 -5.40 -15.85 -1.01
C ALA A 134 -3.93 -16.13 -0.65
N LEU A 135 -3.49 -15.77 0.57
CA LEU A 135 -2.17 -16.09 1.09
C LEU A 135 -1.96 -17.57 1.40
N GLU A 136 -3.00 -18.31 1.77
CA GLU A 136 -2.92 -19.76 1.93
C GLU A 136 -2.59 -20.47 0.62
N ASN A 137 -3.15 -19.98 -0.50
CA ASN A 137 -2.89 -20.50 -1.84
C ASN A 137 -1.56 -20.02 -2.44
N ARG A 138 -0.93 -18.99 -1.87
CA ARG A 138 0.34 -18.39 -2.31
C ARG A 138 1.27 -18.13 -1.12
N PRO A 139 1.75 -19.19 -0.44
CA PRO A 139 2.54 -19.06 0.78
C PRO A 139 3.86 -18.30 0.59
N GLU A 140 4.41 -18.28 -0.63
CA GLU A 140 5.60 -17.52 -1.02
C GLU A 140 5.40 -16.00 -0.92
N MET A 141 4.16 -15.51 -0.95
CA MET A 141 3.82 -14.09 -0.84
C MET A 141 3.63 -13.64 0.62
N LYS A 142 3.77 -14.54 1.60
CA LYS A 142 3.65 -14.20 3.03
C LYS A 142 4.83 -13.35 3.49
N SER A 143 4.55 -12.26 4.19
CA SER A 143 5.62 -11.45 4.78
C SER A 143 6.36 -12.21 5.90
N PRO A 144 7.65 -11.93 6.14
CA PRO A 144 8.42 -12.57 7.20
C PRO A 144 7.77 -12.47 8.59
N ARG A 145 7.10 -11.34 8.86
CA ARG A 145 6.36 -11.13 10.11
C ARG A 145 5.16 -12.06 10.24
N GLN A 146 4.45 -12.34 9.13
CA GLN A 146 3.33 -13.27 9.12
C GLN A 146 3.81 -14.71 9.28
N VAL A 147 4.88 -15.11 8.58
CA VAL A 147 5.49 -16.43 8.76
C VAL A 147 5.93 -16.62 10.21
N ALA A 148 6.64 -15.64 10.79
CA ALA A 148 7.07 -15.68 12.19
C ALA A 148 5.89 -15.76 13.18
N TRP A 149 4.79 -15.05 12.90
CA TRP A 149 3.57 -15.12 13.71
C TRP A 149 2.88 -16.49 13.59
N GLU A 150 2.78 -17.06 12.39
CA GLU A 150 2.22 -18.40 12.17
C GLU A 150 3.08 -19.48 12.85
N THR A 151 4.41 -19.40 12.77
CA THR A 151 5.32 -20.30 13.46
C THR A 151 5.15 -20.21 14.98
N ARG A 152 5.04 -18.99 15.54
CA ARG A 152 4.76 -18.80 16.97
C ARG A 152 3.43 -19.43 17.36
N ARG A 153 2.38 -19.23 16.57
CA ARG A 153 1.04 -19.77 16.83
C ARG A 153 0.99 -21.30 16.76
N LYS A 154 1.73 -21.90 15.81
CA LYS A 154 1.89 -23.35 15.68
C LYS A 154 2.73 -23.95 16.81
N SER A 155 3.78 -23.25 17.25
CA SER A 155 4.59 -23.66 18.41
C SER A 155 3.86 -23.49 19.74
N SER A 156 2.83 -22.64 19.79
CA SER A 156 2.06 -22.34 21.00
C SER A 156 0.72 -23.09 21.09
N GLY A 157 0.54 -24.22 20.39
CA GLY A 157 -0.74 -24.94 20.45
C GLY A 157 -0.67 -26.43 20.11
N SER A 158 -0.52 -27.27 21.14
CA SER A 158 -1.39 -28.45 21.26
C SER A 158 -2.75 -27.95 21.79
N PRO A 159 -3.88 -28.30 21.16
CA PRO A 159 -5.20 -27.93 21.67
C PRO A 159 -5.54 -28.79 22.89
N LYS A 160 -5.79 -28.16 24.04
CA LYS A 160 -6.53 -28.80 25.13
C LYS A 160 -8.01 -28.78 24.72
N ALA A 161 -8.58 -29.95 24.47
CA ALA A 161 -10.00 -30.13 24.22
C ALA A 161 -10.83 -29.60 25.40
N PRO A 162 -12.09 -29.18 25.19
CA PRO A 162 -12.99 -28.84 26.27
C PRO A 162 -13.63 -30.13 26.77
N ASP A 163 -13.36 -30.50 28.03
CA ASP A 163 -14.25 -31.39 28.78
C ASP A 163 -14.55 -30.71 30.12
N ASP A 164 -15.85 -30.54 30.34
CA ASP A 164 -16.52 -30.14 31.57
C ASP A 164 -16.08 -31.02 32.75
N VAL A 165 -15.71 -30.42 33.89
CA VAL A 165 -16.23 -30.86 35.21
C VAL A 165 -16.22 -29.70 36.20
N ALA A 166 -17.42 -29.42 36.72
CA ALA A 166 -17.83 -28.87 38.01
C ALA A 166 -16.88 -28.02 38.88
N ALA A 167 -17.51 -26.95 39.38
CA ALA A 167 -17.11 -26.12 40.50
C ALA A 167 -16.66 -26.92 41.74
N GLU A 168 -15.56 -26.47 42.35
CA GLU A 168 -15.43 -26.26 43.79
C GLU A 168 -14.18 -25.39 44.05
N ALA A 169 -14.39 -24.24 44.70
CA ALA A 169 -13.34 -23.51 45.41
C ALA A 169 -13.11 -24.23 46.75
N PRO A 170 -11.92 -24.16 47.40
CA PRO A 170 -11.56 -22.92 48.09
C PRO A 170 -10.04 -22.62 48.27
N GLU A 171 -9.81 -21.37 48.70
CA GLU A 171 -8.74 -20.88 49.60
C GLU A 171 -7.28 -20.74 49.11
N GLN A 172 -6.77 -19.51 49.28
CA GLN A 172 -5.35 -19.17 49.35
C GLN A 172 -4.75 -19.61 50.69
N PRO A 173 -3.42 -19.74 50.80
CA PRO A 173 -2.67 -18.63 51.39
C PRO A 173 -1.34 -18.29 50.67
N ARG A 174 -0.90 -17.05 50.90
CA ARG A 174 0.38 -16.46 50.52
C ARG A 174 1.56 -17.18 51.21
N ASP A 175 2.71 -17.30 50.54
CA ASP A 175 4.00 -16.78 51.04
C ASP A 175 5.19 -16.94 50.06
N ASN A 176 6.15 -16.03 50.21
CA ASN A 176 7.40 -15.82 49.45
C ASN A 176 8.39 -17.01 49.49
N ALA A 177 9.17 -17.21 48.41
CA ALA A 177 10.65 -17.18 48.42
C ALA A 177 11.28 -17.69 47.08
N SER A 178 12.11 -16.82 46.50
CA SER A 178 13.34 -17.06 45.69
C SER A 178 13.70 -18.46 45.16
N GLY A 179 13.90 -18.53 43.84
CA GLY A 179 14.72 -19.56 43.15
C GLY A 179 15.14 -19.07 41.76
N GLN A 180 16.43 -18.78 41.59
CA GLN A 180 17.09 -18.45 40.31
C GLN A 180 17.23 -19.70 39.41
N ASP A 181 17.33 -19.41 38.11
CA ASP A 181 17.95 -20.17 37.01
C ASP A 181 17.36 -21.51 36.54
N GLU A 182 16.86 -21.52 35.30
CA GLU A 182 17.52 -22.18 34.16
C GLU A 182 16.78 -21.83 32.86
N THR A 183 17.21 -20.76 32.17
CA THR A 183 16.80 -20.48 30.79
C THR A 183 17.77 -21.14 29.82
N SER A 184 17.55 -22.43 29.53
CA SER A 184 18.28 -23.13 28.46
C SER A 184 17.75 -22.71 27.08
N GLY A 185 18.17 -21.53 26.61
CA GLY A 185 18.08 -21.15 25.21
C GLY A 185 19.07 -21.94 24.34
N PRO A 186 18.78 -22.17 23.04
CA PRO A 186 19.67 -22.96 22.19
C PRO A 186 21.07 -22.31 22.09
N PRO A 187 22.16 -23.10 22.03
CA PRO A 187 23.53 -22.60 22.11
C PRO A 187 23.78 -21.47 21.12
N GLN A 188 24.38 -20.35 21.57
CA GLN A 188 24.62 -19.17 20.72
C GLN A 188 25.38 -19.49 19.41
N ALA A 189 26.21 -20.54 19.41
CA ALA A 189 26.91 -21.02 18.22
C ALA A 189 25.95 -21.59 17.15
N LEU A 190 24.88 -22.27 17.56
CA LEU A 190 23.83 -22.75 16.67
C LEU A 190 23.01 -21.58 16.12
N GLN A 191 22.70 -20.57 16.94
CA GLN A 191 21.98 -19.37 16.49
C GLN A 191 22.76 -18.60 15.42
N LYS A 192 24.09 -18.43 15.59
CA LYS A 192 24.95 -17.77 14.59
C LYS A 192 25.07 -18.57 13.29
N LYS A 193 25.15 -19.90 13.36
CA LYS A 193 25.19 -20.75 12.15
C LYS A 193 23.89 -20.68 11.37
N VAL A 194 22.75 -20.71 12.07
CA VAL A 194 21.42 -20.58 11.46
C VAL A 194 21.22 -19.20 10.82
N SER A 195 21.62 -18.11 11.49
CA SER A 195 21.52 -16.76 10.91
C SER A 195 22.42 -16.57 9.69
N THR A 196 23.61 -17.18 9.69
CA THR A 196 24.53 -17.12 8.54
C THR A 196 23.97 -17.87 7.34
N LEU A 197 23.49 -19.10 7.54
CA LEU A 197 22.85 -19.89 6.48
C LEU A 197 21.58 -19.21 5.95
N PHE A 198 20.82 -18.57 6.85
CA PHE A 198 19.65 -17.78 6.47
C PHE A 198 20.01 -16.58 5.59
N HIS A 199 21.04 -15.80 5.94
CA HIS A 199 21.50 -14.69 5.09
C HIS A 199 22.03 -15.16 3.74
N GLN A 200 22.72 -16.30 3.68
CA GLN A 200 23.19 -16.87 2.43
C GLN A 200 22.03 -17.32 1.53
N ALA A 201 21.04 -18.03 2.09
CA ALA A 201 19.85 -18.44 1.35
C ALA A 201 19.00 -17.24 0.88
N TRP A 202 18.87 -16.22 1.74
CA TRP A 202 18.19 -14.97 1.40
C TRP A 202 18.88 -14.25 0.23
N LYS A 203 20.21 -14.10 0.30
CA LYS A 203 20.98 -13.44 -0.75
C LYS A 203 20.89 -14.22 -2.07
N ALA A 204 21.04 -15.54 -2.03
CA ALA A 204 20.92 -16.37 -3.23
C ALA A 204 19.51 -16.32 -3.85
N GLY A 205 18.45 -16.29 -3.02
CA GLY A 205 17.07 -16.13 -3.50
C GLY A 205 16.79 -14.75 -4.08
N TRP A 206 17.34 -13.70 -3.47
CA TRP A 206 17.25 -12.34 -4.00
C TRP A 206 17.99 -12.20 -5.33
N ASP A 207 19.23 -12.68 -5.40
CA ASP A 207 20.06 -12.66 -6.61
C ASP A 207 19.39 -13.45 -7.76
N ALA A 208 18.77 -14.60 -7.47
CA ALA A 208 18.00 -15.37 -8.44
C ALA A 208 16.71 -14.67 -8.92
N ALA A 209 16.01 -13.97 -8.03
CA ALA A 209 14.80 -13.21 -8.38
C ALA A 209 15.12 -11.97 -9.23
N THR A 210 16.24 -11.29 -8.94
CA THR A 210 16.76 -10.23 -9.82
C THR A 210 17.18 -10.78 -11.17
N ALA A 211 17.89 -11.91 -11.21
CA ALA A 211 18.32 -12.53 -12.47
C ALA A 211 17.14 -12.98 -13.36
N GLN A 212 15.99 -13.35 -12.78
CA GLN A 212 14.78 -13.66 -13.54
C GLN A 212 14.03 -12.41 -14.05
N ARG A 213 14.07 -11.30 -13.30
CA ARG A 213 13.36 -10.05 -13.67
C ARG A 213 14.13 -9.15 -14.62
N GLU A 214 15.46 -9.21 -14.60
CA GLU A 214 16.33 -8.39 -15.44
C GLU A 214 16.10 -8.55 -16.95
N PRO A 215 15.94 -9.77 -17.52
CA PRO A 215 15.64 -9.91 -18.95
C PRO A 215 14.24 -9.37 -19.32
N GLU A 216 13.26 -9.46 -18.42
CA GLU A 216 11.91 -8.91 -18.66
C GLU A 216 11.92 -7.37 -18.62
N LEU A 217 12.71 -6.77 -17.73
CA LEU A 217 12.93 -5.33 -17.70
C LEU A 217 13.71 -4.81 -18.92
N ASP A 218 14.68 -5.58 -19.42
CA ASP A 218 15.43 -5.22 -20.61
C ASP A 218 14.59 -5.37 -21.89
N ASP A 219 13.71 -6.36 -21.99
CA ASP A 219 12.71 -6.48 -23.06
C ASP A 219 11.76 -5.26 -23.08
N LEU A 220 11.25 -4.86 -21.91
CA LEU A 220 10.41 -3.67 -21.79
C LEU A 220 11.16 -2.38 -22.16
N ARG A 221 12.44 -2.25 -21.76
CA ARG A 221 13.28 -1.10 -22.14
C ARG A 221 13.54 -1.05 -23.65
N ASN A 222 13.74 -2.19 -24.29
CA ASN A 222 13.91 -2.27 -25.74
C ASN A 222 12.63 -1.87 -26.47
N LYS A 223 11.47 -2.36 -26.04
CA LYS A 223 10.16 -1.94 -26.57
C LYS A 223 9.91 -0.44 -26.42
N VAL A 224 10.26 0.13 -25.27
CA VAL A 224 10.15 1.60 -25.06
C VAL A 224 11.05 2.35 -26.04
N ARG A 225 12.27 1.86 -26.32
CA ARG A 225 13.18 2.47 -27.30
C ARG A 225 12.63 2.38 -28.72
N GLU A 226 12.12 1.22 -29.12
CA GLU A 226 11.49 1.03 -30.44
C GLU A 226 10.32 2.01 -30.64
N TYR A 227 9.41 2.12 -29.67
CA TYR A 227 8.30 3.07 -29.74
C TYR A 227 8.78 4.53 -29.79
N GLN A 228 9.86 4.88 -29.10
CA GLN A 228 10.44 6.23 -29.18
C GLN A 228 10.98 6.56 -30.58
N GLU A 229 11.63 5.59 -31.24
CA GLU A 229 12.11 5.75 -32.61
C GLU A 229 10.97 5.86 -33.61
N GLU A 230 9.94 5.03 -33.49
CA GLU A 230 8.72 5.12 -34.33
C GLU A 230 8.03 6.48 -34.18
N ILE A 231 7.87 6.97 -32.95
CA ILE A 231 7.30 8.30 -32.70
C ILE A 231 8.15 9.39 -33.37
N LYS A 232 9.48 9.29 -33.32
CA LYS A 232 10.37 10.27 -33.94
C LYS A 232 10.26 10.26 -35.47
N ILE A 233 10.15 9.08 -36.07
CA ILE A 233 9.94 8.92 -37.52
C ILE A 233 8.58 9.51 -37.91
N LEU A 234 7.52 9.17 -37.19
CA LEU A 234 6.17 9.69 -37.45
C LEU A 234 6.11 11.21 -37.28
N ALA A 235 6.74 11.76 -36.24
CA ALA A 235 6.80 13.20 -36.02
C ALA A 235 7.56 13.94 -37.15
N SER A 236 8.60 13.32 -37.71
CA SER A 236 9.34 13.86 -38.86
C SER A 236 8.48 13.83 -40.12
N LYS A 237 7.77 12.72 -40.37
CA LYS A 237 6.85 12.59 -41.52
C LYS A 237 5.68 13.57 -41.45
N VAL A 238 5.12 13.80 -40.26
CA VAL A 238 4.08 14.83 -40.04
C VAL A 238 4.62 16.23 -40.33
N ARG A 239 5.87 16.51 -39.95
CA ARG A 239 6.52 17.80 -40.24
C ARG A 239 6.75 17.99 -41.73
N GLU A 240 7.23 16.98 -42.44
CA GLU A 240 7.38 17.01 -43.90
C GLU A 240 6.04 17.24 -44.60
N LEU A 241 5.01 16.49 -44.24
CA LEU A 241 3.66 16.66 -44.81
C LEU A 241 3.07 18.06 -44.54
N ARG A 242 3.37 18.66 -43.38
CA ARG A 242 2.98 20.05 -43.10
C ARG A 242 3.81 21.07 -43.89
N GLY A 243 5.08 20.79 -44.17
CA GLY A 243 5.91 21.63 -45.03
C GLY A 243 5.39 21.63 -46.47
N TYR A 244 5.07 20.47 -47.03
CA TYR A 244 4.48 20.36 -48.37
C TYR A 244 3.10 21.01 -48.52
N ALA A 245 2.32 21.10 -47.43
CA ALA A 245 1.06 21.82 -47.44
C ALA A 245 1.23 23.35 -47.47
N HIS A 246 2.36 23.86 -46.99
CA HIS A 246 2.64 25.30 -46.94
C HIS A 246 3.20 25.84 -48.27
N ASP A 247 3.89 25.00 -49.04
CA ASP A 247 4.41 25.36 -50.38
C ASP A 247 3.32 25.35 -51.47
N PHE A 248 2.13 24.79 -51.19
CA PHE A 248 1.00 24.77 -52.14
C PHE A 248 0.08 26.00 -52.01
N ASP A 249 0.18 26.76 -50.92
CA ASP A 249 -0.67 27.94 -50.65
C ASP A 249 0.02 29.27 -51.05
N GLU A 250 1.30 29.27 -51.47
CA GLU A 250 2.01 30.49 -51.90
C GLU A 250 1.96 30.76 -53.42
N ASP A 251 1.40 29.86 -54.23
CA ASP A 251 1.30 29.98 -55.70
C ASP A 251 -0.15 29.96 -56.25
N SER A 252 -1.16 30.29 -55.42
CA SER A 252 -2.57 30.51 -55.85
C SER A 252 -3.08 31.88 -55.44
#